data_AF-A0A9W6T7G6-F1
#
_entry.id   AF-A0A9W6T7G6-F1
#
_cell.length_a   1.000
_cell.length_b   1.000
_cell.length_c   1.000
_cell.angle_alpha   90.00
_cell.angle_beta   90.00
_cell.angle_gamma   90.00
#
_symmetry.space_group_name_H-M   'P 1'
#
loop_
_entity.id
_entity.type
_entity.pdbx_description
1 polymer ?
#
loop_
_entity_poly.entity_id
_entity_poly.type
_entity_poly.pdbx_seq_one_letter_code
_entity_poly.pdbx_strand_id
1 'polypeptide(L)'
;MIFKNLLLYATSFLFLQGIANAEGKRWNKVQATVNSCNAVTPLGATFDFVGGRGRNTKICTYAPAMGTLMLCANQTLEGDEKLMAQFFENLLDRCPKLTADDLQAQYVNATNNHLPYDPNRNISIPIYLPTLLNPEFTSAAIEEYYWFYRNYDMSPIWGGALLAYWGGALLIAAIFNFMRVTGVIKSFNFTWFNYLRQWFTLPTWFANVVKCDTWY
;
A
#
# COMPACT_ATOMS: atom_id res chain seq x y z
N MET A 1 -25.76 25.49 -22.04
CA MET A 1 -25.50 24.05 -22.33
C MET A 1 -24.01 23.74 -22.42
N ILE A 2 -23.19 24.60 -23.02
CA ILE A 2 -21.73 24.45 -23.20
C ILE A 2 -20.95 24.27 -21.88
N PHE A 3 -21.32 25.00 -20.82
CA PHE A 3 -20.65 24.93 -19.51
C PHE A 3 -20.75 23.56 -18.80
N LYS A 4 -21.82 22.79 -19.03
CA LYS A 4 -21.99 21.46 -18.42
C LYS A 4 -21.07 20.42 -19.06
N ASN A 5 -20.84 20.52 -20.38
CA ASN A 5 -19.94 19.62 -21.09
C ASN A 5 -18.48 19.90 -20.73
N LEU A 6 -18.11 21.18 -20.56
CA LEU A 6 -16.75 21.55 -20.15
C LEU A 6 -16.37 20.97 -18.77
N LEU A 7 -17.31 20.95 -17.83
CA LEU A 7 -17.11 20.38 -16.49
C LEU A 7 -16.92 18.85 -16.52
N LEU A 8 -17.62 18.17 -17.43
CA LEU A 8 -17.50 16.73 -17.67
C LEU A 8 -16.14 16.36 -18.29
N TYR A 9 -15.65 17.15 -19.25
CA TYR A 9 -14.32 16.96 -19.82
C TYR A 9 -13.20 17.28 -18.84
N ALA A 10 -13.34 18.34 -18.04
CA ALA A 10 -12.34 18.69 -17.02
C ALA A 10 -12.23 17.62 -15.91
N THR A 11 -13.35 17.08 -15.45
CA THR A 11 -13.36 16.02 -14.42
C THR A 11 -12.79 14.70 -14.93
N SER A 12 -13.10 14.32 -16.17
CA SER A 12 -12.53 13.11 -16.79
C SER A 12 -11.03 13.22 -17.09
N PHE A 13 -10.53 14.41 -17.45
CA PHE A 13 -9.11 14.62 -17.71
C PHE A 13 -8.26 14.58 -16.43
N LEU A 14 -8.74 15.21 -15.34
CA LEU A 14 -8.10 15.12 -14.01
C LEU A 14 -8.07 13.68 -13.48
N PHE A 15 -9.09 12.89 -13.81
CA PHE A 15 -9.19 11.48 -13.42
C PHE A 15 -8.15 10.59 -14.11
N LEU A 16 -7.95 10.78 -15.42
CA LEU A 16 -6.93 10.06 -16.19
C LEU A 16 -5.51 10.39 -15.72
N GLN A 17 -5.25 11.63 -15.32
CA GLN A 17 -3.96 12.02 -14.72
C GLN A 17 -3.71 11.38 -13.35
N GLY A 18 -4.77 11.18 -12.55
CA GLY A 18 -4.67 10.49 -11.25
C GLY A 18 -4.31 9.01 -11.38
N ILE A 19 -4.82 8.33 -12.42
CA ILE A 19 -4.52 6.91 -12.69
C ILE A 19 -3.11 6.76 -13.31
N ALA A 20 -2.70 7.67 -14.20
CA ALA A 20 -1.37 7.64 -14.82
C ALA A 20 -0.22 7.91 -13.82
N ASN A 21 -0.46 8.71 -12.78
CA ASN A 21 0.51 8.95 -11.71
C ASN A 21 0.48 7.90 -10.59
N ALA A 22 -0.35 6.85 -10.71
CA ALA A 22 -0.43 5.76 -9.74
C ALA A 22 0.69 4.72 -9.89
N GLU A 23 1.74 5.01 -10.66
CA GLU A 23 3.05 4.34 -10.51
C GLU A 23 3.69 4.75 -9.17
N GLY A 24 3.01 4.41 -8.08
CA GLY A 24 3.55 4.47 -6.74
C GLY A 24 4.80 3.61 -6.67
N LYS A 25 5.82 4.10 -5.98
CA LYS A 25 7.06 3.37 -5.69
C LYS A 25 6.69 2.03 -5.03
N ARG A 26 6.71 0.93 -5.79
CA ARG A 26 6.43 -0.40 -5.26
C ARG A 26 7.39 -0.68 -4.12
N TRP A 27 6.85 -1.06 -2.97
CA TRP A 27 7.67 -1.39 -1.81
C TRP A 27 8.49 -2.65 -2.13
N ASN A 28 9.80 -2.54 -2.01
CA ASN A 28 10.70 -3.67 -2.18
C ASN A 28 10.80 -4.47 -0.85
N LYS A 29 11.06 -5.78 -0.93
CA LYS A 29 11.30 -6.69 0.22
C LYS A 29 12.25 -6.05 1.24
N VAL A 30 13.31 -5.39 0.79
CA VAL A 30 14.29 -4.70 1.64
C VAL A 30 13.65 -3.62 2.51
N GLN A 31 12.75 -2.80 1.97
CA GLN A 31 12.11 -1.74 2.76
C GLN A 31 11.14 -2.31 3.80
N ALA A 32 10.43 -3.38 3.43
CA ALA A 32 9.61 -4.13 4.38
C ALA A 32 10.48 -4.67 5.53
N THR A 33 11.63 -5.27 5.22
CA THR A 33 12.60 -5.76 6.21
C THR A 33 13.14 -4.65 7.13
N VAL A 34 13.52 -3.48 6.58
CA VAL A 34 13.96 -2.33 7.41
C VAL A 34 12.86 -1.93 8.39
N ASN A 35 11.62 -1.85 7.93
CA ASN A 35 10.50 -1.38 8.75
C ASN A 35 10.08 -2.43 9.80
N SER A 36 10.02 -3.70 9.43
CA SER A 36 9.69 -4.78 10.35
C SER A 36 10.77 -4.95 11.41
N CYS A 37 12.05 -5.03 11.02
CA CYS A 37 13.15 -5.17 11.99
C CYS A 37 13.23 -3.97 12.93
N ASN A 38 12.98 -2.76 12.45
CA ASN A 38 12.92 -1.56 13.28
C ASN A 38 11.71 -1.55 14.24
N ALA A 39 10.59 -2.15 13.84
CA ALA A 39 9.43 -2.32 14.70
C ALA A 39 9.67 -3.38 15.80
N VAL A 40 10.34 -4.48 15.46
CA VAL A 40 10.58 -5.62 16.36
C VAL A 40 11.74 -5.37 17.33
N THR A 41 12.78 -4.67 16.91
CA THR A 41 13.97 -4.40 17.75
C THR A 41 13.63 -3.86 19.14
N PRO A 42 12.79 -2.80 19.31
CA PRO A 42 12.43 -2.29 20.63
C PRO A 42 11.42 -3.17 21.39
N LEU A 43 10.81 -4.16 20.75
CA LEU A 43 9.89 -5.11 21.39
C LEU A 43 10.63 -6.33 21.93
N GLY A 44 11.68 -6.78 21.23
CA GLY A 44 12.49 -7.92 21.64
C GLY A 44 13.66 -7.56 22.55
N ALA A 45 14.06 -6.29 22.60
CA ALA A 45 15.11 -5.83 23.51
C ALA A 45 14.94 -4.36 23.93
N THR A 46 15.24 -4.08 25.18
CA THR A 46 15.31 -2.70 25.70
C THR A 46 16.75 -2.22 25.64
N PHE A 47 16.95 -1.04 25.09
CA PHE A 47 18.26 -0.40 25.01
C PHE A 47 18.25 0.90 25.81
N ASP A 48 19.37 1.21 26.45
CA ASP A 48 19.56 2.46 27.18
C ASP A 48 19.93 3.59 26.21
N PHE A 49 18.91 4.10 25.51
CA PHE A 49 19.11 5.13 24.49
C PHE A 49 19.52 6.47 25.13
N VAL A 50 20.70 6.96 24.77
CA VAL A 50 21.14 8.30 25.16
C VAL A 50 20.68 9.33 24.13
N GLY A 51 19.64 10.09 24.46
CA GLY A 51 19.13 11.19 23.61
C GLY A 51 18.32 10.75 22.38
N GLY A 52 17.91 11.73 21.56
CA GLY A 52 17.13 11.53 20.33
C GLY A 52 15.60 11.65 20.49
N ARG A 53 14.93 12.27 19.50
CA ARG A 53 13.45 12.33 19.39
C ARG A 53 12.98 11.36 18.32
N GLY A 54 12.20 10.35 18.71
CA GLY A 54 11.65 9.33 17.80
C GLY A 54 12.45 8.02 17.77
N ARG A 55 11.85 6.95 17.20
CA ARG A 55 12.42 5.59 17.19
C ARG A 55 13.65 5.49 16.27
N ASN A 56 13.55 6.01 15.05
CA ASN A 56 14.63 5.92 14.06
C ASN A 56 15.89 6.63 14.55
N THR A 57 15.75 7.85 15.08
CA THR A 57 16.88 8.64 15.54
C THR A 57 17.62 7.98 16.70
N LYS A 58 16.90 7.30 17.60
CA LYS A 58 17.48 6.53 18.71
C LYS A 58 18.29 5.33 18.27
N ILE A 59 17.82 4.59 17.26
CA ILE A 59 18.55 3.45 16.70
C ILE A 59 19.79 3.93 15.93
N CYS A 60 19.69 5.03 15.17
CA CYS A 60 20.83 5.61 14.46
C CYS A 60 21.98 6.06 15.38
N THR A 61 21.70 6.41 16.64
CA THR A 61 22.71 6.90 17.57
C THR A 61 23.28 5.84 18.51
N TYR A 62 22.70 4.63 18.54
CA TYR A 62 23.05 3.60 19.51
C TYR A 62 23.49 2.31 18.81
N ALA A 63 24.81 2.07 18.79
CA ALA A 63 25.42 0.96 18.05
C ALA A 63 24.87 -0.43 18.40
N PRO A 64 24.58 -0.79 19.67
CA PRO A 64 23.97 -2.09 19.99
C PRO A 64 22.57 -2.29 19.38
N ALA A 65 21.77 -1.22 19.34
CA ALA A 65 20.44 -1.26 18.71
C ALA A 65 20.55 -1.35 17.19
N MET A 66 21.47 -0.58 16.60
CA MET A 66 21.74 -0.67 15.16
C MET A 66 22.27 -2.06 14.77
N GLY A 67 23.18 -2.63 15.55
CA GLY A 67 23.68 -3.99 15.35
C GLY A 67 22.56 -5.03 15.41
N THR A 68 21.66 -4.93 16.40
CA THR A 68 20.48 -5.80 16.50
C THR A 68 19.56 -5.68 15.28
N LEU A 69 19.35 -4.45 14.79
CA LEU A 69 18.59 -4.19 13.57
C LEU A 69 19.23 -4.87 12.34
N MET A 70 20.55 -4.76 12.19
CA MET A 70 21.30 -5.35 11.08
C MET A 70 21.33 -6.88 11.15
N LEU A 71 21.41 -7.46 12.36
CA LEU A 71 21.31 -8.91 12.56
C LEU A 71 19.92 -9.45 12.18
N CYS A 72 18.86 -8.72 12.54
CA CYS A 72 17.50 -9.04 12.12
C CYS A 72 17.37 -9.03 10.60
N ALA A 73 17.94 -8.01 9.94
CA ALA A 73 17.94 -7.93 8.49
C ALA A 73 18.69 -9.09 7.84
N ASN A 74 19.86 -9.44 8.37
CA ASN A 74 20.65 -10.57 7.89
C ASN A 74 19.90 -11.90 8.00
N GLN A 75 19.20 -12.14 9.12
CA GLN A 75 18.35 -13.33 9.29
C GLN A 75 17.19 -13.36 8.28
N THR A 76 16.61 -12.19 7.97
CA THR A 76 15.46 -12.07 7.07
C THR A 76 15.82 -12.18 5.59
N LEU A 77 16.99 -11.64 5.24
CA LEU A 77 17.49 -11.59 3.87
C LEU A 77 18.37 -12.80 3.56
N GLU A 78 18.45 -13.78 4.48
CA GLU A 78 19.18 -15.03 4.32
C GLU A 78 20.66 -14.82 3.97
N GLY A 79 21.25 -13.71 4.44
CA GLY A 79 22.64 -13.35 4.12
C GLY A 79 22.89 -12.93 2.67
N ASP A 80 21.87 -12.59 1.89
CA ASP A 80 22.05 -12.06 0.53
C ASP A 80 22.78 -10.71 0.57
N GLU A 81 24.03 -10.70 0.11
CA GLU A 81 24.90 -9.53 0.11
C GLU A 81 24.31 -8.33 -0.67
N LYS A 82 23.60 -8.59 -1.78
CA LYS A 82 23.01 -7.51 -2.59
C LYS A 82 21.84 -6.88 -1.87
N LEU A 83 21.01 -7.69 -1.22
CA LEU A 83 19.88 -7.18 -0.44
C LEU A 83 20.36 -6.48 0.83
N MET A 84 21.42 -6.97 1.47
CA MET A 84 22.05 -6.31 2.61
C MET A 84 22.71 -4.97 2.22
N ALA A 85 23.34 -4.88 1.05
CA ALA A 85 23.84 -3.60 0.54
C ALA A 85 22.70 -2.60 0.31
N GLN A 86 21.60 -3.03 -0.32
CA GLN A 86 20.39 -2.19 -0.46
C GLN A 86 19.81 -1.81 0.90
N PHE A 87 19.89 -2.69 1.90
CA PHE A 87 19.45 -2.42 3.26
C PHE A 87 20.29 -1.30 3.90
N PHE A 88 21.61 -1.32 3.75
CA PHE A 88 22.49 -0.25 4.24
C PHE A 88 22.20 1.08 3.55
N GLU A 89 22.00 1.12 2.24
CA GLU A 89 21.59 2.33 1.53
C GLU A 89 20.29 2.92 2.11
N ASN A 90 19.28 2.07 2.36
CA ASN A 90 18.03 2.52 2.99
C ASN A 90 18.23 3.01 4.44
N LEU A 91 19.26 2.53 5.15
CA LEU A 91 19.59 3.03 6.49
C LEU A 91 20.32 4.38 6.43
N LEU A 92 21.20 4.60 5.46
CA LEU A 92 21.89 5.88 5.26
C LEU A 92 20.90 7.01 5.02
N ASP A 93 19.84 6.75 4.23
CA ASP A 93 18.74 7.70 4.01
C ASP A 93 18.02 8.09 5.33
N ARG A 94 18.00 7.20 6.32
CA ARG A 94 17.32 7.40 7.61
C ARG A 94 18.26 7.91 8.71
N CYS A 95 19.54 7.65 8.58
CA CYS A 95 20.58 7.93 9.54
C CYS A 95 21.68 8.81 8.92
N PRO A 96 21.42 10.11 8.69
CA PRO A 96 22.30 10.99 7.90
C PRO A 96 23.66 11.27 8.53
N LYS A 97 23.91 10.82 9.78
CA LYS A 97 25.19 10.97 10.49
C LYS A 97 26.11 9.78 10.35
N LEU A 98 25.64 8.68 9.77
CA LEU A 98 26.43 7.45 9.58
C LEU A 98 26.94 7.40 8.14
N THR A 99 28.13 6.85 7.98
CA THR A 99 28.69 6.50 6.67
C THR A 99 28.48 5.01 6.36
N ALA A 100 28.65 4.63 5.09
CA ALA A 100 28.57 3.22 4.69
C ALA A 100 29.62 2.36 5.44
N ASP A 101 30.82 2.89 5.64
CA ASP A 101 31.90 2.23 6.37
C ASP A 101 31.54 2.04 7.85
N ASP A 102 30.89 3.02 8.49
CA ASP A 102 30.42 2.90 9.87
C ASP A 102 29.39 1.78 10.02
N LEU A 103 28.43 1.69 9.07
CA LEU A 103 27.42 0.64 9.08
C LEU A 103 28.05 -0.74 8.86
N GLN A 104 28.98 -0.87 7.91
CA GLN A 104 29.68 -2.11 7.66
C GLN A 104 30.51 -2.55 8.88
N ALA A 105 31.24 -1.63 9.50
CA ALA A 105 32.03 -1.92 10.69
C ALA A 105 31.14 -2.34 11.87
N GLN A 106 30.00 -1.66 12.07
CA GLN A 106 29.01 -2.05 13.08
C GLN A 106 28.39 -3.41 12.78
N TYR A 107 28.12 -3.72 11.51
CA TYR A 107 27.57 -5.01 11.10
C TYR A 107 28.53 -6.17 11.39
N VAL A 108 29.80 -6.02 11.02
CA VAL A 108 30.85 -7.01 11.30
C VAL A 108 31.02 -7.18 12.81
N ASN A 109 31.07 -6.07 13.56
CA ASN A 109 31.16 -6.13 15.02
C ASN A 109 29.95 -6.84 15.63
N ALA A 110 28.72 -6.51 15.22
CA ALA A 110 27.51 -7.15 15.71
C ALA A 110 27.46 -8.65 15.36
N THR A 111 27.89 -9.02 14.16
CA THR A 111 27.96 -10.43 13.74
C THR A 111 28.91 -11.22 14.63
N ASN A 112 30.04 -10.63 15.04
CA ASN A 112 31.03 -11.30 15.87
C ASN A 112 30.74 -11.25 17.39
N ASN A 113 30.10 -10.18 17.87
CA ASN A 113 29.95 -9.87 19.31
C ASN A 113 28.47 -9.71 19.74
N HIS A 114 27.58 -10.54 19.22
CA HIS A 114 26.17 -10.52 19.64
C HIS A 114 25.89 -11.49 20.78
N LEU A 115 24.86 -11.15 21.56
CA LEU A 115 24.22 -12.06 22.49
C LEU A 115 23.30 -13.01 21.71
N PRO A 116 23.30 -14.31 22.04
CA PRO A 116 22.31 -15.23 21.49
C PRO A 116 20.91 -14.80 21.93
N TYR A 117 19.91 -15.27 21.19
CA TYR A 117 18.53 -15.11 21.59
C TYR A 117 18.28 -15.84 22.92
N ASP A 118 17.62 -15.17 23.86
CA ASP A 118 17.22 -15.72 25.14
C ASP A 118 15.71 -15.48 25.36
N PRO A 119 14.88 -16.54 25.37
CA PRO A 119 13.43 -16.40 25.57
C PRO A 119 13.04 -15.94 26.98
N ASN A 120 13.92 -16.13 27.97
CA ASN A 120 13.66 -15.76 29.37
C ASN A 120 14.25 -14.39 29.73
N ARG A 121 14.74 -13.65 28.73
CA ARG A 121 15.36 -12.35 28.98
C ARG A 121 14.36 -11.38 29.57
N ASN A 122 14.75 -10.75 30.68
CA ASN A 122 13.98 -9.67 31.26
C ASN A 122 14.09 -8.41 30.37
N ILE A 123 13.00 -8.09 29.67
CA ILE A 123 12.91 -6.93 28.77
C ILE A 123 13.03 -5.61 29.56
N SER A 124 12.79 -5.58 30.89
CA SER A 124 12.94 -4.35 31.67
C SER A 124 14.41 -3.93 31.89
N ILE A 125 15.37 -4.81 31.64
CA ILE A 125 16.80 -4.53 31.85
C ILE A 125 17.42 -4.12 30.51
N PRO A 126 18.08 -2.95 30.42
CA PRO A 126 18.71 -2.52 29.19
C PRO A 126 19.89 -3.42 28.81
N ILE A 127 20.02 -3.72 27.52
CA ILE A 127 21.17 -4.42 26.97
C ILE A 127 22.14 -3.44 26.30
N TYR A 128 23.43 -3.77 26.40
CA TYR A 128 24.54 -2.95 25.88
C TYR A 128 25.28 -3.62 24.72
N LEU A 129 24.85 -4.82 24.32
CA LEU A 129 25.39 -5.59 23.20
C LEU A 129 24.28 -5.87 22.19
N PRO A 130 24.62 -5.99 20.89
CA PRO A 130 23.67 -6.50 19.90
C PRO A 130 23.12 -7.86 20.32
N THR A 131 21.89 -8.17 19.96
CA THR A 131 21.29 -9.47 20.26
C THR A 131 20.53 -10.02 19.06
N LEU A 132 20.42 -11.33 18.99
CA LEU A 132 19.42 -11.95 18.12
C LEU A 132 18.03 -11.79 18.74
N LEU A 133 17.06 -11.47 17.90
CA LEU A 133 15.65 -11.36 18.27
C LEU A 133 14.99 -12.73 18.17
N ASN A 134 13.79 -12.88 18.74
CA ASN A 134 13.02 -14.11 18.59
C ASN A 134 12.73 -14.33 17.08
N PRO A 135 13.21 -15.44 16.49
CA PRO A 135 13.04 -15.68 15.06
C PRO A 135 11.58 -15.79 14.64
N GLU A 136 10.72 -16.42 15.45
CA GLU A 136 9.29 -16.62 15.16
C GLU A 136 8.54 -15.28 15.16
N PHE A 137 8.79 -14.45 16.17
CA PHE A 137 8.18 -13.12 16.26
C PHE A 137 8.68 -12.21 15.15
N THR A 138 9.98 -12.31 14.82
CA THR A 138 10.59 -11.54 13.73
C THR A 138 10.00 -11.94 12.38
N SER A 139 9.89 -13.24 12.09
CA SER A 139 9.27 -13.73 10.84
C SER A 139 7.80 -13.33 10.72
N ALA A 140 7.04 -13.42 11.81
CA ALA A 140 5.63 -13.01 11.81
C ALA A 140 5.49 -11.50 11.52
N ALA A 141 6.33 -10.66 12.12
CA ALA A 141 6.32 -9.23 11.86
C ALA A 141 6.74 -8.91 10.41
N ILE A 142 7.75 -9.59 9.86
CA ILE A 142 8.16 -9.41 8.46
C ILE A 142 7.02 -9.76 7.51
N GLU A 143 6.35 -10.88 7.76
CA GLU A 143 5.21 -11.31 6.98
C GLU A 143 4.06 -10.28 7.06
N GLU A 144 3.74 -9.79 8.26
CA GLU A 144 2.73 -8.75 8.46
C GLU A 144 3.07 -7.48 7.67
N TYR A 145 4.30 -6.98 7.76
CA TYR A 145 4.74 -5.80 7.01
C TYR A 145 4.74 -6.05 5.49
N TYR A 146 5.11 -7.25 5.04
CA TYR A 146 5.03 -7.62 3.63
C TYR A 146 3.59 -7.55 3.11
N TRP A 147 2.63 -8.15 3.84
CA TRP A 147 1.21 -8.11 3.49
C TRP A 147 0.65 -6.69 3.58
N PHE A 148 1.05 -5.92 4.59
CA PHE A 148 0.65 -4.53 4.72
C PHE A 148 1.08 -3.72 3.50
N TYR A 149 2.36 -3.79 3.10
CA TYR A 149 2.86 -3.06 1.93
C TYR A 149 2.27 -3.57 0.62
N ARG A 150 2.08 -4.88 0.49
CA ARG A 150 1.40 -5.45 -0.68
C ARG A 150 -0.03 -4.94 -0.81
N ASN A 151 -0.77 -4.88 0.29
CA ASN A 151 -2.13 -4.33 0.30
C ASN A 151 -2.12 -2.82 0.01
N TYR A 152 -1.16 -2.09 0.58
CA TYR A 152 -0.98 -0.68 0.33
C TYR A 152 -0.71 -0.40 -1.15
N ASP A 153 0.17 -1.17 -1.80
CA ASP A 153 0.50 -1.03 -3.23
C ASP A 153 -0.63 -1.46 -4.16
N MET A 154 -1.43 -2.45 -3.75
CA MET A 154 -2.60 -2.89 -4.52
C MET A 154 -3.81 -1.96 -4.33
N SER A 155 -3.85 -1.16 -3.26
CA SER A 155 -5.00 -0.31 -2.94
C SER A 155 -5.35 0.72 -4.04
N PRO A 156 -4.39 1.39 -4.72
CA PRO A 156 -4.72 2.32 -5.80
C PRO A 156 -5.22 1.59 -7.05
N ILE A 157 -4.75 0.37 -7.31
CA ILE A 157 -5.20 -0.46 -8.44
C ILE A 157 -6.67 -0.83 -8.23
N TRP A 158 -7.03 -1.33 -7.04
CA TRP A 158 -8.41 -1.67 -6.71
C TRP A 158 -9.32 -0.43 -6.67
N GLY A 159 -8.81 0.67 -6.11
CA GLY A 159 -9.50 1.96 -6.14
C GLY A 159 -9.77 2.43 -7.57
N GLY A 160 -8.75 2.38 -8.43
CA GLY A 160 -8.85 2.73 -9.85
C GLY A 160 -9.80 1.82 -10.63
N ALA A 161 -9.79 0.51 -10.35
CA ALA A 161 -10.72 -0.44 -10.97
C ALA A 161 -12.18 -0.16 -10.59
N LEU A 162 -12.45 0.10 -9.31
CA LEU A 162 -13.80 0.45 -8.82
C LEU A 162 -14.29 1.77 -9.45
N LEU A 163 -13.40 2.75 -9.51
CA LEU A 163 -13.63 4.04 -10.12
C LEU A 163 -13.90 3.94 -11.62
N ALA A 164 -13.12 3.13 -12.35
CA ALA A 164 -13.31 2.85 -13.77
C ALA A 164 -14.65 2.13 -14.02
N TYR A 165 -15.04 1.19 -13.15
CA TYR A 165 -16.33 0.51 -13.23
C TYR A 165 -17.50 1.50 -13.16
N TRP A 166 -17.52 2.36 -12.15
CA TRP A 166 -18.59 3.37 -12.00
C TRP A 166 -18.55 4.44 -13.09
N GLY A 167 -17.35 4.89 -13.48
CA GLY A 167 -17.17 5.80 -14.60
C GLY A 167 -17.74 5.23 -15.91
N GLY A 168 -17.48 3.94 -16.18
CA GLY A 168 -18.04 3.23 -17.33
C GLY A 168 -19.56 3.14 -17.29
N ALA A 169 -20.14 2.79 -16.13
CA ALA A 169 -21.59 2.73 -15.96
C ALA A 169 -22.27 4.09 -16.22
N LEU A 170 -21.69 5.18 -15.70
CA LEU A 170 -22.17 6.55 -15.92
C LEU A 170 -22.02 6.99 -17.38
N LEU A 171 -20.91 6.62 -18.03
CA LEU A 171 -20.68 6.91 -19.45
C LEU A 171 -21.74 6.23 -20.33
N ILE A 172 -22.02 4.95 -20.07
CA ILE A 172 -23.07 4.20 -20.78
C ILE A 172 -24.44 4.88 -20.57
N ALA A 173 -24.79 5.24 -19.34
CA ALA A 173 -26.03 5.96 -19.04
C ALA A 173 -26.12 7.30 -19.76
N ALA A 174 -25.02 8.05 -19.82
CA ALA A 174 -24.94 9.32 -20.54
C ALA A 174 -25.15 9.14 -22.05
N ILE A 175 -24.56 8.10 -22.65
CA ILE A 175 -24.76 7.75 -24.06
C ILE A 175 -26.24 7.42 -24.33
N PHE A 176 -26.88 6.58 -23.50
CA PHE A 176 -28.30 6.28 -23.64
C PHE A 176 -29.18 7.52 -23.51
N ASN A 177 -28.89 8.39 -22.55
CA ASN A 177 -29.62 9.65 -22.38
C ASN A 177 -29.43 10.58 -23.60
N PHE A 178 -28.21 10.69 -24.12
CA PHE A 178 -27.92 11.47 -25.31
C PHE A 178 -28.68 10.94 -26.53
N MET A 179 -28.63 9.64 -26.81
CA MET A 179 -29.36 9.02 -27.92
C MET A 179 -30.89 9.15 -27.78
N ARG A 180 -31.41 9.21 -26.54
CA ARG A 180 -32.83 9.47 -26.26
C ARG A 180 -33.22 10.91 -26.62
N VAL A 181 -32.41 11.88 -26.22
CA VAL A 181 -32.66 13.32 -26.46
C VAL A 181 -32.52 13.68 -27.93
N THR A 182 -31.53 13.12 -28.62
CA THR A 182 -31.31 13.38 -30.07
C THR A 182 -32.28 12.62 -30.97
N GLY A 183 -33.14 11.76 -30.41
CA GLY A 183 -34.14 11.01 -31.18
C GLY A 183 -33.59 9.81 -31.95
N VAL A 184 -32.28 9.53 -31.86
CA VAL A 184 -31.63 8.38 -32.50
C VAL A 184 -32.21 7.05 -32.02
N ILE A 185 -32.63 6.95 -30.76
CA ILE A 185 -33.31 5.74 -30.26
C ILE A 185 -34.66 5.50 -30.96
N LYS A 186 -35.36 6.55 -31.41
CA LYS A 186 -36.65 6.38 -32.11
C LYS A 186 -36.49 5.80 -33.52
N SER A 187 -35.32 5.95 -34.14
CA SER A 187 -35.04 5.37 -35.47
C SER A 187 -34.60 3.91 -35.41
N PHE A 188 -34.19 3.39 -34.25
CA PHE A 188 -33.77 2.01 -34.08
C PHE A 188 -34.91 1.13 -33.56
N ASN A 189 -35.69 0.57 -34.48
CA ASN A 189 -36.79 -0.35 -34.18
C ASN A 189 -36.30 -1.82 -34.22
N PHE A 190 -35.40 -2.20 -33.32
CA PHE A 190 -34.88 -3.57 -33.27
C PHE A 190 -35.81 -4.50 -32.48
N THR A 191 -36.48 -5.41 -33.18
CA THR A 191 -37.41 -6.41 -32.62
C THR A 191 -36.77 -7.27 -31.52
N TRP A 192 -35.47 -7.58 -31.66
CA TRP A 192 -34.69 -8.33 -30.68
C TRP A 192 -34.55 -7.61 -29.33
N PHE A 193 -34.37 -6.29 -29.33
CA PHE A 193 -34.27 -5.52 -28.09
C PHE A 193 -35.58 -5.52 -27.31
N ASN A 194 -36.73 -5.52 -27.98
CA ASN A 194 -38.04 -5.64 -27.34
C ASN A 194 -38.25 -7.02 -26.70
N TYR A 195 -37.72 -8.09 -27.29
CA TYR A 195 -37.75 -9.43 -26.71
C TYR A 195 -36.89 -9.54 -25.44
N LEU A 196 -35.64 -9.05 -25.49
CA LEU A 196 -34.77 -9.01 -24.30
C LEU A 196 -35.35 -8.15 -23.16
N ARG A 197 -36.03 -7.05 -23.51
CA ARG A 197 -36.69 -6.16 -22.54
C ARG A 197 -37.73 -6.89 -21.68
N GLN A 198 -38.50 -7.78 -22.29
CA GLN A 198 -39.54 -8.54 -21.59
C GLN A 198 -38.98 -9.49 -20.52
N TRP A 199 -37.74 -9.97 -20.68
CA TRP A 199 -37.13 -10.94 -19.77
C TRP A 199 -36.26 -10.30 -18.68
N PHE A 200 -35.55 -9.19 -19.00
CA PHE A 200 -34.57 -8.60 -18.07
C PHE A 200 -35.02 -7.29 -17.41
N THR A 201 -36.06 -6.61 -17.90
CA THR A 201 -36.52 -5.36 -17.30
C THR A 201 -37.78 -5.58 -16.48
N LEU A 202 -37.70 -5.32 -15.17
CA LEU A 202 -38.90 -5.24 -14.33
C LEU A 202 -39.81 -4.13 -14.89
N PRO A 203 -41.12 -4.39 -15.08
CA PRO A 203 -42.04 -3.41 -15.64
C PRO A 203 -42.12 -2.10 -14.83
N THR A 204 -41.65 -2.12 -13.57
CA THR A 204 -41.58 -0.96 -12.69
C THR A 204 -40.52 0.08 -13.05
N TRP A 205 -39.47 -0.27 -13.81
CA TRP A 205 -38.40 0.67 -14.19
C TRP A 205 -38.74 1.54 -15.40
N PHE A 206 -39.65 1.05 -16.24
CA PHE A 206 -40.24 1.81 -17.33
C PHE A 206 -41.73 1.88 -17.10
N ALA A 207 -42.13 2.46 -15.97
CA ALA A 207 -43.50 2.93 -15.82
C ALA A 207 -43.80 3.83 -17.03
N ASN A 208 -44.37 3.23 -18.07
CA ASN A 208 -45.29 3.91 -18.94
C ASN A 208 -46.26 4.51 -17.95
N VAL A 209 -46.21 5.84 -17.83
CA VAL A 209 -47.29 6.59 -17.22
C VAL A 209 -48.52 6.05 -17.93
N VAL A 210 -49.24 5.16 -17.26
CA VAL A 210 -50.53 4.71 -17.72
C VAL A 210 -51.28 6.02 -17.82
N LYS A 211 -51.55 6.47 -19.05
CA LYS A 211 -52.52 7.53 -19.24
C LYS A 211 -53.78 6.97 -18.60
N CYS A 212 -54.11 7.47 -17.42
CA CYS A 212 -55.40 7.22 -16.80
C CYS A 212 -56.43 7.98 -17.64
N ASP A 213 -56.76 7.43 -18.82
CA ASP A 213 -57.93 7.82 -19.58
C ASP A 213 -59.08 6.95 -19.08
N THR A 214 -59.76 7.42 -18.04
CA THR A 214 -61.10 6.96 -17.64
C THR A 214 -61.79 8.14 -16.97
N TRP A 215 -62.56 8.94 -17.72
CA TRP A 215 -63.99 8.70 -17.98
C TRP A 215 -64.78 8.53 -16.69
N TYR A 216 -65.23 9.64 -16.11
CA TYR A 216 -66.62 9.90 -15.67
C TYR A 216 -66.87 11.41 -15.74
#